data_AF-A0A2N9M7E1-F1
#
_entry.id   AF-A0A2N9M7E1-F1
#
_cell.length_a   1.000
_cell.length_b   1.000
_cell.length_c   1.000
_cell.angle_alpha   90.00
_cell.angle_beta   90.00
_cell.angle_gamma   90.00
#
_symmetry.space_group_name_H-M   'P 1'
#
loop_
_entity.id
_entity.type
_entity.pdbx_description
1 polymer ?
#
loop_
_entity_poly.entity_id
_entity_poly.type
_entity_poly.pdbx_seq_one_letter_code
_entity_poly.pdbx_strand_id
1 'polypeptide(L)' 'MVIILIIVLLLVFGGGGGYFGYNRWGVGGGAGIGLGTVLVIVLVCYLLGAFR' A
#
# COMPACT_ATOMS: atom_id res chain seq x y z
N MET A 1 -3.38 -5.95 -19.63
CA MET A 1 -3.42 -4.53 -19.21
C MET A 1 -3.62 -4.34 -17.71
N VAL A 2 -4.59 -5.01 -17.07
CA VAL A 2 -4.87 -4.86 -15.62
C VAL A 2 -3.72 -5.34 -14.72
N ILE A 3 -3.03 -6.41 -15.11
CA ILE A 3 -1.90 -6.99 -14.35
C ILE A 3 -0.73 -6.02 -14.16
N ILE A 4 -0.38 -5.23 -15.18
CA ILE A 4 0.70 -4.24 -15.10
C ILE A 4 0.36 -3.16 -14.07
N LEU A 5 -0.90 -2.74 -14.02
CA LEU A 5 -1.37 -1.71 -13.10
C LEU A 5 -1.29 -2.18 -11.64
N ILE A 6 -1.61 -3.45 -11.38
CA ILE A 6 -1.49 -4.08 -10.05
C ILE A 6 -0.02 -4.17 -9.63
N ILE A 7 0.89 -4.54 -10.53
CA ILE A 7 2.33 -4.63 -10.24
C ILE A 7 2.90 -3.26 -9.87
N VAL A 8 2.52 -2.20 -10.59
CA VAL A 8 2.93 -0.82 -10.29
C VAL A 8 2.41 -0.39 -8.91
N LEU A 9 1.18 -0.72 -8.56
CA LEU A 9 0.61 -0.45 -7.24
C LEU A 9 1.43 -1.14 -6.14
N LEU A 10 1.75 -2.42 -6.31
CA LEU A 10 2.56 -3.18 -5.35
C LEU A 10 3.98 -2.62 -5.19
N LEU A 11 4.60 -2.16 -6.28
CA LEU A 11 5.93 -1.53 -6.25
C LEU A 11 5.92 -0.16 -5.57
N VAL A 12 4.93 0.69 -5.88
CA VAL A 12 4.84 2.05 -5.30
C VAL A 12 4.50 1.98 -3.82
N PHE A 13 3.52 1.17 -3.44
CA PHE A 13 3.05 1.10 -2.05
C PHE A 13 3.87 0.12 -1.18
N GLY A 14 4.27 -1.03 -1.73
CA GLY A 14 5.08 -2.02 -1.03
C GLY A 14 6.58 -1.71 -1.03
N GLY A 15 7.11 -1.21 -2.15
CA GLY A 15 8.52 -0.81 -2.28
C GLY A 15 8.81 0.56 -1.69
N GLY A 16 7.97 1.56 -1.95
CA GLY A 16 8.18 2.95 -1.48
C GLY A 16 7.94 3.13 0.03
N GLY A 17 7.00 2.39 0.62
CA GLY A 17 6.72 2.46 2.05
C GLY A 17 7.69 1.65 2.92
N GLY A 18 7.95 0.41 2.48
CA GLY A 18 8.75 -0.55 3.22
C GLY A 18 10.24 -0.20 3.23
N TYR A 19 10.84 0.08 2.08
CA TYR A 19 12.27 0.37 1.98
C TYR A 19 12.64 1.72 2.60
N PHE A 20 11.83 2.77 2.40
CA PHE A 20 12.12 4.07 3.00
C PHE A 20 11.80 4.11 4.50
N GLY A 21 10.70 3.46 4.93
CA GLY A 21 10.34 3.35 6.34
C GLY A 21 11.38 2.56 7.15
N TYR A 22 11.92 1.47 6.59
CA TYR A 22 12.94 0.66 7.26
C TYR A 22 14.27 1.42 7.47
N ASN A 23 14.73 2.16 6.45
CA ASN A 23 15.97 2.95 6.55
C ASN A 23 15.87 4.11 7.54
N ARG A 24 14.67 4.67 7.71
CA ARG A 24 14.45 5.84 8.56
C ARG A 24 14.13 5.44 10.01
N TRP A 25 13.28 4.42 10.20
CA TRP A 25 12.65 4.12 11.49
C TRP A 25 12.94 2.68 11.97
N GLY A 26 13.82 1.92 11.29
CA GLY A 26 14.28 0.60 11.71
C GLY A 26 13.27 -0.54 11.50
N VAL A 27 13.50 -1.67 12.19
CA VAL A 27 12.63 -2.86 12.14
C VAL A 27 11.24 -2.49 12.69
N GLY A 28 10.27 -2.33 11.78
CA GLY A 28 8.90 -1.88 12.08
C GLY A 28 8.49 -0.58 11.40
N GLY A 29 9.46 0.24 10.94
CA GLY A 29 9.21 1.50 10.25
C GLY A 29 8.42 1.37 8.94
N GLY A 30 8.59 0.25 8.23
CA GLY A 30 7.83 -0.08 7.03
C GLY A 30 6.48 -0.75 7.29
N ALA A 31 6.24 -1.26 8.51
CA ALA A 31 5.03 -2.03 8.85
C ALA A 31 3.77 -1.13 8.90
N GLY A 32 3.94 0.12 9.36
CA GLY A 32 2.85 1.11 9.40
C GLY A 32 2.35 1.53 8.02
N ILE A 33 3.23 1.56 7.01
CA ILE A 33 2.82 1.87 5.62
C ILE A 33 2.01 0.71 5.03
N GLY A 34 2.31 -0.54 5.40
CA GLY A 34 1.54 -1.71 4.98
C GLY A 34 0.07 -1.63 5.43
N LEU A 35 -0.16 -1.41 6.73
CA LEU A 35 -1.53 -1.26 7.25
C LEU A 35 -2.24 -0.01 6.73
N GLY A 36 -1.53 1.13 6.66
CA GLY A 36 -2.10 2.38 6.14
C GLY A 36 -2.54 2.26 4.68
N THR A 37 -1.73 1.57 3.86
CA THR A 37 -2.07 1.32 2.46
C THR A 37 -3.29 0.41 2.35
N VAL A 38 -3.34 -0.68 3.13
CA VAL A 38 -4.50 -1.58 3.14
C VAL A 38 -5.78 -0.82 3.50
N LEU A 39 -5.73 0.03 4.53
CA LEU A 39 -6.86 0.86 4.92
C LEU A 39 -7.28 1.85 3.83
N VAL A 40 -6.34 2.49 3.15
CA VAL A 40 -6.63 3.40 2.03
C VAL A 40 -7.25 2.66 0.85
N ILE A 41 -6.76 1.46 0.52
CA ILE A 41 -7.34 0.63 -0.56
C ILE A 41 -8.77 0.24 -0.19
N VAL A 42 -9.01 -0.23 1.04
CA VAL A 42 -10.35 -0.58 1.52
C VAL A 42 -11.28 0.63 1.47
N LEU A 43 -10.81 1.80 1.90
CA LEU A 43 -11.56 3.05 1.85
C LEU A 43 -11.94 3.45 0.41
N VAL A 44 -10.99 3.38 -0.53
CA VAL A 44 -11.24 3.69 -1.94
C VAL A 44 -12.25 2.69 -2.55
N CYS A 45 -12.09 1.40 -2.28
CA CYS A 45 -13.04 0.37 -2.71
C CYS A 45 -14.44 0.59 -2.12
N TYR A 46 -14.54 1.03 -0.86
CA TYR A 46 -15.81 1.38 -0.23
C TYR A 46 -16.46 2.60 -0.90
N LEU A 47 -15.70 3.67 -1.15
CA LEU A 47 -16.19 4.88 -1.83
C LEU A 47 -16.64 4.62 -3.27
N LEU A 48 -16.01 3.66 -3.95
CA LEU A 48 -16.39 3.21 -5.30
C LEU A 48 -17.56 2.20 -5.28
N GLY A 49 -18.09 1.84 -4.10
CA GLY A 49 -19.23 0.93 -3.97
C GLY A 49 -18.90 -0.54 -4.26
N ALA A 50 -17.64 -0.97 -4.07
CA ALA A 50 -17.23 -2.36 -4.26
C ALA A 50 -17.77 -3.30 -3.16
N PHE A 51 -18.07 -2.76 -1.98
CA PHE A 51 -18.57 -3.50 -0.80
C PHE A 51 -20.03 -3.16 -0.47
N ARG A 52 -20.88 -3.02 -1.49
CA ARG A 52 -22.33 -2.83 -1.29
C ARG A 52 -22.96 -4.00 -0.54
#